data_AF-A0A8J7X549-F1
#
_entry.id   AF-A0A8J7X549-F1
#
_cell.length_a   1.000
_cell.length_b   1.000
_cell.length_c   1.000
_cell.angle_alpha   90.00
_cell.angle_beta   90.00
_cell.angle_gamma   90.00
#
_symmetry.space_group_name_H-M   'P 1'
#
loop_
_entity.id
_entity.type
_entity.pdbx_description
1 polymer ?
#
loop_
_entity_poly.entity_id
_entity_poly.type
_entity_poly.pdbx_seq_one_letter_code
_entity_poly.pdbx_strand_id
1 'polypeptide(L)'
;MVLASHYVLKDVLNLLEREKHGRLEEVCTIYRDRYTEDEELLEVFDSILKHISSGESDPETLMKRLTDLISVRRMEVSGDSKGYF
;
A
#
# COMPACT_ATOMS: atom_id res chain seq x y z
N MET A 1 -7.63 -6.97 12.96
CA MET A 1 -8.35 -6.36 11.80
C MET A 1 -7.41 -6.25 10.59
N VAL A 2 -6.77 -7.33 10.15
CA VAL A 2 -5.68 -7.28 9.13
C VAL A 2 -6.19 -7.51 7.69
N LEU A 3 -7.44 -7.96 7.55
CA LEU A 3 -8.08 -8.25 6.26
C LEU A 3 -8.36 -7.01 5.40
N ALA A 4 -8.38 -5.81 5.97
CA ALA A 4 -8.66 -4.60 5.21
C ALA A 4 -7.43 -4.05 4.46
N SER A 5 -6.20 -4.31 4.92
CA SER A 5 -5.01 -3.63 4.40
C SER A 5 -4.63 -4.02 2.96
N HIS A 6 -4.92 -5.24 2.52
CA HIS A 6 -4.53 -5.69 1.18
C HIS A 6 -5.44 -5.15 0.05
N TYR A 7 -6.74 -4.96 0.31
CA TYR A 7 -7.66 -4.32 -0.64
C TYR A 7 -7.28 -2.87 -0.91
N VAL A 8 -6.82 -2.19 0.14
CA VAL A 8 -6.35 -0.80 0.09
C VAL A 8 -5.12 -0.68 -0.79
N LEU A 9 -4.11 -1.50 -0.53
CA LEU A 9 -2.88 -1.48 -1.31
C LEU A 9 -3.14 -1.79 -2.78
N LYS A 10 -4.09 -2.69 -3.06
CA LYS A 10 -4.53 -3.01 -4.43
C LYS A 10 -5.28 -1.85 -5.09
N ASP A 11 -6.09 -1.10 -4.34
CA ASP A 11 -6.78 0.10 -4.85
C ASP A 11 -5.77 1.22 -5.17
N VAL A 12 -4.81 1.45 -4.26
CA VAL A 12 -3.69 2.40 -4.44
C VAL A 12 -2.85 2.03 -5.65
N LEU A 13 -2.52 0.75 -5.83
CA LEU A 13 -1.80 0.26 -7.02
C LEU A 13 -2.58 0.57 -8.31
N ASN A 14 -3.88 0.27 -8.34
CA ASN A 14 -4.72 0.56 -9.50
C ASN A 14 -4.84 2.07 -9.79
N LEU A 15 -4.86 2.90 -8.75
CA LEU A 15 -4.92 4.35 -8.90
C LEU A 15 -3.60 4.92 -9.43
N LEU A 16 -2.48 4.34 -9.00
CA LEU A 16 -1.13 4.67 -9.47
C LEU A 16 -0.96 4.25 -10.95
N GLU A 17 -1.43 3.05 -11.34
CA GLU A 17 -1.43 2.57 -12.74
C GLU A 17 -2.30 3.42 -13.68
N ARG A 18 -3.33 4.06 -13.14
CA ARG A 18 -4.26 4.90 -13.89
C ARG A 18 -3.91 6.39 -13.86
N GLU A 19 -2.76 6.76 -13.26
CA GLU A 19 -2.32 8.15 -13.07
C GLU A 19 -3.39 9.04 -12.42
N LYS A 20 -4.24 8.47 -11.56
CA LYS A 20 -5.33 9.19 -10.89
C LYS A 20 -4.84 9.84 -9.60
N HIS A 21 -3.88 10.75 -9.75
CA HIS A 21 -3.17 11.43 -8.65
C HIS A 21 -4.11 12.05 -7.60
N GLY A 22 -5.22 12.67 -8.02
CA GLY A 22 -6.16 13.30 -7.08
C GLY A 22 -6.89 12.33 -6.13
N ARG A 23 -7.22 11.11 -6.58
CA ARG A 23 -7.80 10.08 -5.70
C ARG A 23 -6.74 9.37 -4.88
N LEU A 24 -5.55 9.22 -5.45
CA LEU A 24 -4.43 8.54 -4.84
C LEU A 24 -3.97 9.25 -3.55
N GLU A 25 -3.91 10.58 -3.57
CA GLU A 25 -3.57 11.41 -2.40
C GLU A 25 -4.59 11.29 -1.26
N GLU A 26 -5.89 11.38 -1.60
CA GLU A 26 -6.99 11.24 -0.64
C GLU A 26 -6.96 9.87 0.05
N VAL A 27 -6.81 8.82 -0.75
CA VAL A 27 -6.71 7.43 -0.28
C VAL A 27 -5.49 7.25 0.63
N CYS A 28 -4.29 7.68 0.21
CA CYS A 28 -3.08 7.57 1.03
C CYS A 28 -3.22 8.30 2.37
N THR A 29 -3.86 9.47 2.39
CA THR A 29 -4.07 10.25 3.61
C THR A 29 -5.01 9.55 4.58
N ILE A 30 -6.15 9.04 4.09
CA ILE A 30 -7.13 8.31 4.92
C ILE A 30 -6.49 7.06 5.53
N TYR A 31 -5.71 6.32 4.75
CA TYR A 31 -5.11 5.08 5.22
C TYR A 31 -3.90 5.28 6.11
N ARG A 32 -3.15 6.36 5.91
CA ARG A 32 -2.13 6.80 6.87
C ARG A 32 -2.72 7.08 8.25
N ASP A 33 -3.88 7.74 8.31
CA ASP A 33 -4.57 8.01 9.58
C ASP A 33 -5.12 6.73 10.23
N ARG A 34 -5.55 5.76 9.41
CA ARG A 34 -6.07 4.48 9.89
C ARG A 34 -5.00 3.47 10.31
N TYR A 35 -3.83 3.49 9.68
CA TYR A 35 -2.75 2.52 9.88
C TYR A 35 -1.49 3.21 10.45
N THR A 36 -1.65 4.00 11.51
CA THR A 36 -0.56 4.74 12.15
C THR A 36 0.48 3.84 12.83
N GLU A 37 0.13 2.59 13.13
CA GLU A 37 1.01 1.60 13.78
C GLU A 37 1.86 0.83 12.77
N ASP A 38 1.64 1.05 11.48
CA ASP A 38 2.15 0.21 10.40
C ASP A 38 3.21 0.99 9.58
N GLU A 39 4.41 1.13 10.17
CA GLU A 39 5.48 2.01 9.67
C GLU A 39 5.85 1.73 8.20
N GLU A 40 5.95 0.47 7.79
CA GLU A 40 6.23 0.11 6.39
C GLU A 40 5.13 0.61 5.43
N LEU A 41 3.87 0.57 5.87
CA LEU A 41 2.75 1.06 5.08
C LEU A 41 2.80 2.59 4.96
N LEU A 42 3.13 3.25 6.06
CA LEU A 42 3.30 4.70 6.13
C LEU A 42 4.44 5.19 5.23
N GLU A 43 5.57 4.50 5.22
CA GLU A 43 6.71 4.83 4.34
C GLU A 43 6.33 4.74 2.85
N VAL A 44 5.53 3.73 2.49
CA VAL A 44 5.06 3.59 1.11
C VAL A 44 4.07 4.68 0.73
N PHE A 45 3.12 5.01 1.61
CA PHE A 45 2.21 6.13 1.37
C PHE A 45 2.95 7.47 1.27
N ASP A 46 3.95 7.71 2.13
CA ASP A 46 4.77 8.93 2.07
C ASP A 46 5.56 9.03 0.76
N SER A 47 6.12 7.90 0.31
CA SER A 47 6.84 7.83 -0.98
C SER A 47 5.91 8.10 -2.17
N ILE A 48 4.67 7.60 -2.12
CA ILE A 48 3.64 7.86 -3.15
C ILE A 48 3.21 9.33 -3.14
N LEU A 49 3.01 9.93 -1.96
CA LEU A 49 2.67 11.34 -1.84
C LEU A 49 3.79 12.24 -2.37
N LYS A 50 5.06 11.92 -2.07
CA LYS A 50 6.22 12.62 -2.64
C LYS A 50 6.30 12.49 -4.15
N HIS A 51 5.97 11.32 -4.70
CA HIS A 51 5.88 11.14 -6.14
C HIS A 51 4.82 12.06 -6.77
N ILE A 52 3.61 12.10 -6.20
CA ILE A 52 2.52 12.93 -6.70
C ILE A 52 2.89 14.42 -6.59
N SER A 53 3.51 14.82 -5.48
CA SER A 53 3.81 16.24 -5.20
C SER A 53 5.03 16.79 -5.94
N SER A 54 6.10 16.01 -6.07
CA SER A 54 7.38 16.46 -6.65
C SER A 54 7.76 15.74 -7.95
N GLY A 55 7.09 14.65 -8.32
CA GLY A 55 7.48 13.81 -9.47
C GLY A 55 8.82 13.10 -9.31
N GLU A 56 9.38 13.08 -8.10
CA GLU A 56 10.79 12.72 -7.85
C GLU A 56 11.01 11.20 -7.77
N SER A 57 9.97 10.45 -7.42
CA SER A 57 10.03 8.98 -7.33
C SER A 57 9.59 8.33 -8.63
N ASP A 58 10.03 7.10 -8.87
CA ASP A 58 9.65 6.36 -10.06
C ASP A 58 8.37 5.53 -9.78
N PRO A 59 7.28 5.72 -10.56
CA PRO A 59 6.01 5.04 -10.28
C PRO A 59 6.15 3.52 -10.36
N GLU A 60 7.00 3.00 -11.23
CA GLU A 60 7.26 1.56 -11.34
C GLU A 60 7.89 0.98 -10.07
N THR A 61 8.80 1.73 -9.44
CA THR A 61 9.44 1.33 -8.18
C THR A 61 8.42 1.31 -7.04
N LEU A 62 7.50 2.28 -7.01
CA LEU A 62 6.42 2.34 -6.03
C LEU A 62 5.41 1.20 -6.21
N MET A 63 5.03 0.90 -7.45
CA MET A 63 4.17 -0.25 -7.78
C MET A 63 4.77 -1.56 -7.30
N LYS A 64 6.09 -1.72 -7.51
CA LYS A 64 6.81 -2.93 -7.09
C LYS A 64 6.82 -3.07 -5.56
N ARG A 65 7.10 -1.98 -4.83
CA ARG A 65 7.03 -1.96 -3.35
C ARG A 65 5.62 -2.27 -2.83
N LEU A 66 4.59 -1.67 -3.41
CA LEU A 66 3.19 -1.96 -3.08
C LEU A 66 2.85 -3.43 -3.29
N THR A 67 3.26 -4.00 -4.44
CA THR A 67 3.02 -5.40 -4.78
C THR A 67 3.71 -6.35 -3.81
N ASP A 68 4.95 -6.03 -3.42
CA ASP A 68 5.71 -6.80 -2.44
C ASP A 68 5.03 -6.79 -1.07
N LEU A 69 4.61 -5.62 -0.57
CA LEU A 69 3.84 -5.49 0.67
C LEU A 69 2.51 -6.25 0.65
N ILE A 70 1.79 -6.20 -0.48
CA ILE A 70 0.57 -7.01 -0.66
C ILE A 70 0.91 -8.50 -0.56
N SER A 71 2.00 -8.93 -1.18
CA SER A 71 2.45 -10.33 -1.18
C SER A 71 2.84 -10.79 0.21
N VAL A 72 3.62 -9.99 0.95
CA VAL A 72 4.03 -10.25 2.34
C VAL A 72 2.80 -10.36 3.23
N ARG A 73 1.91 -9.36 3.22
CA ARG A 73 0.66 -9.40 4.03
C ARG A 73 -0.25 -10.56 3.66
N ARG A 74 -0.34 -10.91 2.38
CA ARG A 74 -1.14 -12.05 1.91
C ARG A 74 -0.54 -13.37 2.38
N MET A 75 0.78 -13.47 2.44
CA MET A 75 1.51 -14.64 2.92
C MET A 75 1.42 -14.77 4.44
N GLU A 76 1.44 -13.67 5.21
CA GLU A 76 1.16 -13.69 6.65
C GLU A 76 -0.28 -14.13 6.96
N VAL A 77 -1.26 -13.65 6.20
CA VAL A 77 -2.66 -14.07 6.34
C VAL A 77 -2.89 -15.53 5.91
N SER A 78 -2.09 -16.04 4.98
CA SER A 78 -2.15 -17.46 4.55
C SER A 78 -1.24 -18.37 5.37
N GLY A 79 -0.32 -17.81 6.15
CA GLY A 79 0.68 -18.49 6.98
C GLY A 79 0.18 -18.89 8.36
N ASP A 80 -0.94 -18.33 8.83
CA ASP A 80 -1.70 -18.84 9.98
C ASP A 80 -2.71 -19.94 9.57
N SER A 81 -2.38 -20.72 8.53
CA SER A 81 -2.75 -22.13 8.54
C SER A 81 -1.59 -22.92 9.13
N LYS A 82 -1.35 -22.70 10.44
CA LYS A 82 -0.81 -23.77 11.27
C LYS A 82 -1.71 -24.98 11.05
N GLY A 83 -1.19 -25.94 10.28
CA GLY A 83 -1.55 -27.34 10.44
C GLY A 83 -1.22 -27.75 11.87
N TYR A 84 -2.13 -27.47 12.79
CA TYR A 84 -2.44 -28.39 13.87
C TYR A 84 -3.19 -29.54 13.20
N PHE A 85 -2.49 -30.61 12.84
CA PHE A 85 -2.91 -32.01 12.90
C PHE A 85 -1.72 -32.90 12.53
#